data_AF-W1WBM5-F1
#
_entry.id   AF-W1WBM5-F1
#
_cell.length_a   1.000
_cell.length_b   1.000
_cell.length_c   1.000
_cell.angle_alpha   90.00
_cell.angle_beta   90.00
_cell.angle_gamma   90.00
#
_symmetry.space_group_name_H-M   'P 1'
#
loop_
_entity.id
_entity.type
_entity.pdbx_description
1 polymer ?
#
loop_
_entity_poly.entity_id
_entity_poly.type
_entity_poly.pdbx_seq_one_letter_code
_entity_poly.pdbx_strand_id
1 'polypeptide(L)'
;MDFPQRVNSWALYAHPCFQETYDALVAEVETLKGKDPENYQRKAATKLLAVVHKVIEEHITVNPSSPAFRHGKSLGSGKNKDWSRVKFGAGRYRLFFRYSEKEKVIILGW
;
A
#
# COMPACT_ATOMS: atom_id res chain seq x y z
N MET A 1 -6.88 -13.66 1.54
CA MET A 1 -7.12 -12.64 0.48
C MET A 1 -5.87 -12.48 -0.37
N ASP A 2 -6.00 -12.43 -1.70
CA ASP A 2 -4.84 -12.21 -2.58
C ASP A 2 -4.55 -10.70 -2.77
N PHE A 3 -3.35 -10.37 -3.22
CA PHE A 3 -3.00 -9.00 -3.59
C PHE A 3 -3.73 -8.58 -4.89
N PRO A 4 -4.40 -7.42 -4.94
CA PRO A 4 -5.15 -7.00 -6.13
C PRO A 4 -4.22 -6.76 -7.32
N GLN A 5 -4.57 -7.31 -8.48
CA GLN A 5 -3.77 -7.14 -9.70
C GLN A 5 -4.14 -5.88 -10.50
N ARG A 6 -5.38 -5.38 -10.37
CA ARG A 6 -5.85 -4.14 -11.02
C ARG A 6 -6.84 -3.37 -10.16
N VAL A 7 -6.68 -2.05 -10.10
CA VAL A 7 -7.59 -1.10 -9.42
C VAL A 7 -7.59 0.23 -10.19
N ASN A 8 -8.76 0.85 -10.39
CA ASN A 8 -8.90 2.14 -11.10
C ASN A 8 -8.12 2.22 -12.43
N SER A 9 -8.17 1.15 -13.23
CA SER A 9 -7.43 1.00 -14.51
C SER A 9 -5.90 0.91 -14.40
N TRP A 10 -5.34 0.87 -13.20
CA TRP A 10 -3.91 0.63 -12.96
C TRP A 10 -3.64 -0.86 -12.75
N ALA A 11 -2.60 -1.37 -13.39
CA ALA A 11 -2.00 -2.65 -13.03
C ALA A 11 -1.13 -2.47 -11.78
N LEU A 12 -1.30 -3.35 -10.80
CA LEU A 12 -0.60 -3.29 -9.52
C LEU A 12 0.39 -4.44 -9.41
N TYR A 13 1.59 -4.12 -8.97
CA TYR A 13 2.62 -5.10 -8.63
C TYR A 13 3.13 -4.85 -7.23
N ALA A 14 3.46 -5.92 -6.53
CA ALA A 14 4.12 -5.89 -5.25
C ALA A 14 5.62 -6.13 -5.44
N HIS A 15 6.44 -5.22 -4.93
CA HIS A 15 7.86 -5.53 -4.76
C HIS A 15 8.02 -6.67 -3.72
N PRO A 16 8.98 -7.59 -3.85
CA PRO A 16 9.11 -8.73 -2.94
C PRO A 16 9.11 -8.37 -1.44
N CYS A 17 9.78 -7.28 -1.05
CA CYS A 17 9.79 -6.81 0.34
C CYS A 17 8.40 -6.40 0.87
N PHE A 18 7.52 -5.92 -0.01
CA PHE A 18 6.15 -5.59 0.33
C PHE A 18 5.27 -6.84 0.31
N GLN A 19 5.45 -7.71 -0.68
CA GLN A 19 4.68 -8.96 -0.82
C GLN A 19 4.79 -9.82 0.44
N GLU A 20 6.01 -10.05 0.95
CA GLU A 20 6.23 -10.86 2.16
C GLU A 20 5.48 -10.30 3.38
N THR A 21 5.57 -8.98 3.59
CA THR A 21 4.91 -8.31 4.72
C THR A 21 3.38 -8.32 4.55
N TYR A 22 2.90 -8.14 3.33
CA TYR A 22 1.47 -8.18 3.00
C TYR A 22 0.88 -9.57 3.23
N ASP A 23 1.56 -10.62 2.78
CA ASP A 23 1.11 -12.00 2.93
C ASP A 23 1.06 -12.41 4.40
N ALA A 24 2.06 -12.02 5.19
CA ALA A 24 2.05 -12.22 6.64
C ALA A 24 0.86 -11.52 7.31
N LEU A 25 0.57 -10.27 6.91
CA LEU A 25 -0.58 -9.51 7.42
C LEU A 25 -1.91 -10.17 7.04
N VAL A 26 -2.05 -10.64 5.81
CA VAL A 26 -3.24 -11.39 5.37
C VAL A 26 -3.40 -12.66 6.20
N ALA A 27 -2.35 -13.47 6.35
CA ALA A 27 -2.40 -14.71 7.12
C ALA A 27 -2.81 -14.48 8.59
N GLU A 28 -2.32 -13.39 9.21
CA GLU A 28 -2.74 -12.99 10.54
C GLU A 28 -4.25 -12.65 10.58
N VAL A 29 -4.74 -11.89 9.60
CA VAL A 29 -6.17 -11.55 9.51
C VAL A 29 -7.05 -12.78 9.31
N GLU A 30 -6.67 -13.73 8.44
CA GLU A 30 -7.41 -14.98 8.25
C GLU A 30 -7.42 -15.82 9.53
N THR A 31 -6.29 -15.87 10.26
CA THR A 31 -6.20 -16.56 11.56
C THR A 31 -7.12 -15.91 12.59
N LEU A 32 -7.15 -14.57 12.66
CA LEU A 32 -8.05 -13.84 13.57
C LEU A 32 -9.52 -14.07 13.20
N LYS A 33 -9.85 -14.09 11.91
CA LYS A 33 -11.19 -14.37 11.42
C LYS A 33 -11.66 -15.78 11.78
N GLY A 34 -10.78 -16.78 11.67
CA GLY A 34 -11.10 -18.16 12.08
C GLY A 34 -11.30 -18.30 13.59
N LYS A 35 -10.58 -17.54 14.41
CA LYS A 35 -10.69 -17.57 15.88
C LYS A 35 -11.89 -16.81 16.43
N ASP A 36 -12.24 -15.67 15.84
CA ASP A 36 -13.26 -14.75 16.35
C ASP A 36 -13.96 -14.03 15.17
N PRO A 37 -14.84 -14.74 14.43
CA PRO A 37 -15.46 -14.21 13.21
C PRO A 37 -16.30 -12.95 13.42
N GLU A 38 -16.82 -12.73 14.64
CA GLU A 38 -17.66 -11.57 14.95
C GLU A 38 -16.83 -10.31 15.27
N ASN A 39 -15.64 -10.47 15.87
CA ASN A 39 -14.85 -9.31 16.34
C ASN A 39 -13.48 -9.14 15.68
N TYR A 40 -13.05 -10.04 14.78
CA TYR A 40 -11.75 -9.92 14.12
C TYR A 40 -11.55 -8.56 13.42
N GLN A 41 -12.61 -7.97 12.87
CA GLN A 41 -12.59 -6.66 12.21
C GLN A 41 -12.10 -5.52 13.14
N ARG A 42 -12.23 -5.68 14.46
CA ARG A 42 -11.77 -4.69 15.45
C ARG A 42 -10.27 -4.78 15.74
N LYS A 43 -9.62 -5.88 15.36
CA LYS A 43 -8.21 -6.16 15.64
C LYS A 43 -7.30 -5.28 14.79
N ALA A 44 -6.09 -5.01 15.31
CA ALA A 44 -5.16 -4.07 14.69
C ALA A 44 -4.71 -4.51 13.29
N ALA A 45 -4.38 -5.78 13.09
CA ALA A 45 -3.99 -6.33 11.80
C ALA A 45 -5.10 -6.16 10.74
N THR A 46 -6.35 -6.44 11.10
CA THR A 46 -7.48 -6.30 10.17
C THR A 46 -7.74 -4.84 9.81
N LYS A 47 -7.64 -3.92 10.78
CA LYS A 47 -7.71 -2.48 10.51
C LYS A 47 -6.56 -2.01 9.61
N LEU A 48 -5.34 -2.50 9.84
CA LEU A 48 -4.18 -2.16 9.02
C LEU A 48 -4.38 -2.62 7.58
N LEU A 49 -4.77 -3.89 7.38
CA LEU A 49 -5.02 -4.43 6.04
C LEU A 49 -6.11 -3.64 5.31
N ALA A 50 -7.22 -3.33 6.00
CA ALA A 50 -8.29 -2.52 5.43
C ALA A 50 -7.81 -1.12 5.02
N VAL A 51 -6.99 -0.47 5.85
CA VAL A 51 -6.42 0.85 5.51
C VAL A 51 -5.43 0.77 4.36
N VAL A 52 -4.63 -0.29 4.24
CA VAL A 52 -3.73 -0.50 3.09
C VAL A 52 -4.52 -0.56 1.79
N HIS A 53 -5.58 -1.38 1.75
CA HIS A 53 -6.49 -1.47 0.59
C HIS A 53 -7.12 -0.12 0.27
N LYS A 54 -7.68 0.55 1.27
CA LYS A 54 -8.28 1.89 1.13
C LYS A 54 -7.31 2.92 0.57
N VAL A 55 -6.06 2.90 1.01
CA VAL A 55 -5.03 3.82 0.53
C VAL A 55 -4.67 3.53 -0.93
N ILE A 56 -4.56 2.27 -1.33
CA ILE A 56 -4.30 1.89 -2.72
C ILE A 56 -5.45 2.34 -3.62
N GLU A 57 -6.69 2.04 -3.23
CA GLU A 57 -7.89 2.30 -4.03
C GLU A 57 -8.26 3.78 -4.06
N GLU A 58 -8.40 4.43 -2.91
CA GLU A 58 -8.98 5.77 -2.84
C GLU A 58 -7.95 6.89 -2.97
N HIS A 59 -6.65 6.59 -2.84
CA HIS A 59 -5.61 7.62 -2.84
C HIS A 59 -4.57 7.40 -3.95
N ILE A 60 -3.86 6.28 -3.93
CA ILE A 60 -2.74 6.05 -4.86
C ILE A 60 -3.25 5.94 -6.29
N THR A 61 -4.26 5.11 -6.55
CA THR A 61 -4.71 4.83 -7.92
C THR A 61 -5.62 5.92 -8.49
N VAL A 62 -6.22 6.77 -7.64
CA VAL A 62 -7.00 7.94 -8.09
C VAL A 62 -6.10 8.99 -8.76
N ASN A 63 -4.94 9.29 -8.17
CA ASN A 63 -3.96 10.19 -8.77
C ASN A 63 -2.54 9.92 -8.23
N PRO A 64 -1.80 8.96 -8.81
CA PRO A 64 -0.47 8.61 -8.31
C PRO A 64 0.56 9.73 -8.50
N SER A 65 0.27 10.71 -9.37
CA SER A 65 1.14 11.86 -9.65
C SER A 65 0.99 13.02 -8.65
N SER A 66 0.06 12.90 -7.70
CA SER A 66 -0.26 13.95 -6.74
C SER A 66 0.99 14.48 -6.02
N PRO A 67 1.21 15.81 -5.97
CA PRO A 67 2.31 16.41 -5.23
C PRO A 67 2.33 16.02 -3.74
N ALA A 68 1.19 15.64 -3.17
CA ALA A 68 1.07 15.16 -1.79
C ALA A 68 1.92 13.91 -1.50
N PHE A 69 2.23 13.11 -2.53
CA PHE A 69 3.03 11.89 -2.39
C PHE A 69 4.53 12.10 -2.63
N ARG A 70 4.95 13.31 -3.04
CA ARG A 70 6.36 13.60 -3.32
C ARG A 70 7.15 13.74 -2.02
N HIS A 71 8.38 13.22 -2.03
CA HIS A 71 9.35 13.57 -0.99
C HIS A 71 9.79 15.04 -1.15
N GLY A 72 9.91 15.76 -0.03
CA GLY A 72 10.52 17.09 -0.01
C GLY A 72 12.00 17.05 -0.45
N LYS A 73 12.55 18.21 -0.79
CA LYS A 73 13.90 18.37 -1.41
C LYS A 73 15.11 17.92 -0.57
N SER A 74 14.92 17.36 0.63
CA SER A 74 16.02 16.95 1.53
C SER A 74 16.74 15.65 1.13
N LEU A 75 16.21 14.87 0.18
CA LEU A 75 16.97 13.77 -0.41
C LEU A 75 17.77 14.36 -1.58
N GLY A 76 19.02 14.74 -1.31
CA GLY A 76 20.00 15.18 -2.29
C GLY A 76 20.07 14.24 -3.51
N SER A 77 20.66 14.70 -4.61
CA SER A 77 20.73 14.07 -5.94
C SER A 77 21.07 12.56 -5.96
N GLY A 78 20.11 11.70 -5.59
CA GLY A 78 20.31 10.27 -5.36
C GLY A 78 19.23 9.39 -6.01
N LYS A 79 19.55 8.08 -6.09
CA LYS A 79 18.93 7.01 -6.90
C LYS A 79 17.46 6.66 -6.59
N ASN A 80 16.79 7.37 -5.68
CA ASN A 80 15.46 7.01 -5.15
C ASN A 80 14.37 8.08 -5.39
N LYS A 81 14.58 9.04 -6.30
CA LYS A 81 13.59 10.10 -6.61
C LYS A 81 12.25 9.57 -7.15
N ASP A 82 12.24 8.37 -7.70
CA ASP A 82 11.06 7.82 -8.36
C ASP A 82 10.05 7.21 -7.37
N TRP A 83 10.44 7.04 -6.09
CA TRP A 83 9.53 6.55 -5.05
C TRP A 83 8.71 7.69 -4.45
N SER A 84 7.40 7.59 -4.67
CA SER A 84 6.37 8.35 -3.97
C SER A 84 6.01 7.66 -2.65
N ARG A 85 5.43 8.41 -1.71
CA ARG A 85 5.06 7.91 -0.39
C ARG A 85 3.74 8.48 0.09
N VAL A 86 2.88 7.61 0.59
CA VAL A 86 1.68 7.98 1.35
C VAL A 86 1.87 7.66 2.83
N LYS A 87 1.40 8.57 3.70
CA LYS A 87 1.41 8.40 5.16
C LYS A 87 -0.01 8.13 5.63
N PHE A 88 -0.19 7.17 6.53
CA PHE A 88 -1.50 6.85 7.12
C PHE A 88 -1.36 6.37 8.57
N GLY A 89 -2.49 6.17 9.26
CA GLY A 89 -2.51 5.81 10.68
C GLY A 89 -1.80 6.85 11.56
N ALA A 90 -2.22 8.12 11.44
CA ALA A 90 -1.58 9.26 12.11
C ALA A 90 -0.06 9.40 11.83
N GLY A 91 0.39 8.92 10.67
CA GLY A 91 1.79 9.00 10.24
C GLY A 91 2.70 7.87 10.74
N ARG A 92 2.14 6.90 11.47
CA ARG A 92 2.85 5.69 11.91
C ARG A 92 3.28 4.81 10.75
N TYR A 93 2.44 4.72 9.73
CA TYR A 93 2.67 3.85 8.58
C TYR A 93 2.96 4.65 7.33
N ARG A 94 3.78 4.06 6.47
CA ARG A 94 4.21 4.62 5.19
C ARG A 94 4.12 3.51 4.16
N LEU A 95 3.40 3.77 3.08
CA LEU A 95 3.43 2.92 1.90
C LEU A 95 4.17 3.68 0.81
N PHE A 96 5.14 3.02 0.19
CA PHE A 96 5.91 3.57 -0.91
C PHE A 96 5.39 3.01 -2.22
N PHE A 97 5.50 3.78 -3.29
CA PHE A 97 5.15 3.30 -4.62
C PHE A 97 5.93 4.02 -5.70
N ARG A 98 6.10 3.34 -6.84
CA ARG A 98 6.48 3.94 -8.13
C ARG A 98 5.34 3.73 -9.12
N TYR A 99 5.25 4.57 -10.14
CA TYR A 99 4.25 4.40 -11.18
C TYR A 99 4.80 4.78 -12.55
N SER A 100 4.20 4.21 -13.60
CA SER A 100 4.41 4.60 -14.99
C SER A 100 3.06 4.96 -15.59
N GLU A 101 2.87 6.24 -15.88
CA GLU A 101 1.64 6.73 -16.54
C GLU A 101 1.46 6.10 -17.92
N LYS A 102 2.57 5.97 -18.66
CA LYS A 102 2.60 5.38 -20.00
C LYS A 102 2.12 3.92 -20.01
N GLU A 103 2.65 3.12 -19.09
CA GLU A 103 2.33 1.69 -19.00
C GLU A 103 1.07 1.43 -18.16
N LYS A 104 0.52 2.46 -17.48
CA LYS A 104 -0.54 2.35 -16.47
C LYS A 104 -0.25 1.29 -15.40
N VAL A 105 0.96 1.36 -14.86
CA VAL A 105 1.47 0.44 -13.82
C VAL A 105 1.80 1.19 -12.53
N ILE A 106 1.51 0.57 -11.38
CA ILE A 106 1.97 0.97 -10.05
C ILE A 106 2.69 -0.21 -9.40
N ILE A 107 3.87 0.05 -8.83
CA ILE A 107 4.65 -0.91 -8.04
C ILE A 107 4.65 -0.44 -6.59
N LEU A 108 4.12 -1.26 -5.68
CA LEU A 108 4.08 -0.99 -4.24
C LEU A 108 5.31 -1.54 -3.53
N GLY A 109 5.79 -0.79 -2.54
CA GLY A 109 6.95 -1.08 -1.69
C GLY A 109 6.74 -0.61 -0.26
N TRP A 110 7.55 -1.13 0.67
CA TRP A 110 7.56 -0.72 2.09
C TRP A 110 8.76 0.16 2.44
#